data_AF-A0A2V9IJT8-F1
#
_entry.id   AF-A0A2V9IJT8-F1
#
_cell.length_a   1.000
_cell.length_b   1.000
_cell.length_c   1.000
_cell.angle_alpha   90.00
_cell.angle_beta   90.00
_cell.angle_gamma   90.00
#
_symmetry.space_group_name_H-M   'P 1'
#
loop_
_entity.id
_entity.type
_entity.pdbx_description
1 polymer ?
#
loop_
_entity_poly.entity_id
_entity_poly.type
_entity_poly.pdbx_seq_one_letter_code
_entity_poly.pdbx_strand_id
1 'polypeptide(L)' 'MITPDISPETISQHGLTPEEYQRICEILGRQPTFTELGIFSVMWSEHCSYKSSKIHLRRLP' A
#
# COMPACT_ATOMS: atom_id res chain seq x y z
N MET A 1 1.48 21.13 12.56
CA MET A 1 1.91 19.80 12.08
C MET A 1 2.03 19.90 10.57
N ILE A 2 3.23 19.69 10.02
CA ILE A 2 3.45 19.69 8.57
C ILE A 2 3.22 18.26 8.10
N THR A 3 2.18 18.01 7.34
CA THR A 3 2.02 16.72 6.64
C THR A 3 2.99 16.70 5.47
N PRO A 4 3.84 15.67 5.33
CA PRO A 4 4.69 15.52 4.15
C PRO A 4 3.84 15.48 2.89
N ASP A 5 4.29 16.17 1.85
CA ASP A 5 3.68 16.09 0.52
C ASP A 5 3.92 14.69 -0.06
N ILE A 6 2.94 14.16 -0.80
CA ILE A 6 3.04 12.82 -1.39
C ILE A 6 3.92 12.88 -2.63
N SER A 7 5.21 12.62 -2.44
CA SER A 7 6.20 12.54 -3.51
C SER A 7 6.46 11.10 -3.96
N PRO A 8 6.99 10.86 -5.18
CA PRO A 8 7.41 9.53 -5.62
C PRO A 8 8.42 8.87 -4.68
N GLU A 9 9.29 9.67 -4.07
CA GLU A 9 10.27 9.20 -3.11
C GLU A 9 9.60 8.74 -1.81
N THR A 10 8.61 9.47 -1.32
CA THR A 10 7.79 9.07 -0.17
C THR A 10 7.05 7.76 -0.45
N ILE A 11 6.41 7.62 -1.61
CA ILE A 11 5.70 6.38 -2.00
C ILE A 11 6.66 5.18 -1.99
N SER A 12 7.86 5.35 -2.55
CA SER A 12 8.91 4.34 -2.56
C SER A 12 9.40 3.99 -1.15
N GLN A 13 9.59 4.98 -0.27
CA GLN A 13 9.96 4.76 1.13
C GLN A 13 8.89 3.99 1.92
N HIS A 14 7.63 4.12 1.53
CA HIS A 14 6.53 3.32 2.07
C HIS A 14 6.46 1.89 1.49
N GLY A 15 7.40 1.51 0.62
CA GLY A 15 7.45 0.18 0.02
C GLY A 15 6.29 -0.11 -0.94
N LEU A 16 5.60 0.93 -1.41
CA LEU A 16 4.50 0.84 -2.36
C LEU A 16 5.05 0.96 -3.77
N THR A 17 4.60 0.09 -4.68
CA THR A 17 4.88 0.27 -6.10
C THR A 17 3.99 1.37 -6.71
N PRO A 18 4.38 1.96 -7.86
CA PRO A 18 3.53 2.93 -8.55
C PRO A 18 2.12 2.40 -8.86
N GLU A 19 1.99 1.12 -9.17
CA GLU A 19 0.72 0.46 -9.44
C GLU A 19 -0.13 0.33 -8.17
N GLU A 20 0.49 0.03 -7.02
CA GLU A 20 -0.20 -0.01 -5.74
C GLU A 20 -0.69 1.38 -5.33
N TYR A 21 0.14 2.40 -5.51
CA TYR A 21 -0.25 3.79 -5.28
C TYR A 21 -1.42 4.22 -6.18
N GLN A 22 -1.36 3.88 -7.47
CA GLN A 22 -2.45 4.17 -8.40
C GLN A 22 -3.74 3.47 -7.95
N ARG A 23 -3.64 2.22 -7.50
CA ARG A 23 -4.80 1.49 -7.00
C ARG A 23 -5.37 2.08 -5.71
N ILE A 24 -4.53 2.61 -4.83
CA ILE A 24 -4.97 3.37 -3.66
C ILE A 24 -5.74 4.62 -4.11
N CYS A 25 -5.23 5.35 -5.10
CA CYS A 25 -5.92 6.52 -5.66
C CYS A 25 -7.27 6.16 -6.28
N GLU A 26 -7.35 5.04 -6.99
CA GLU A 26 -8.61 4.52 -7.58
C GLU A 26 -9.63 4.13 -6.51
N ILE A 27 -9.20 3.46 -5.44
CA ILE A 27 -10.06 3.06 -4.31
C ILE A 27 -10.61 4.28 -3.57
N LEU A 28 -9.77 5.31 -3.38
CA LEU A 28 -10.15 6.53 -2.65
C LEU A 28 -10.86 7.56 -3.54
N GLY A 29 -10.72 7.49 -4.86
CA GLY A 29 -11.19 8.49 -5.81
C GLY A 29 -10.46 9.84 -5.71
N ARG A 30 -9.35 9.89 -4.97
CA ARG A 30 -8.52 11.08 -4.73
C ARG A 30 -7.10 10.65 -4.34
N GLN A 31 -6.18 11.61 -4.23
CA GLN A 31 -4.88 11.32 -3.62
C GLN A 31 -5.04 10.97 -2.13
N PRO A 32 -4.33 9.94 -1.64
CA PRO A 32 -4.26 9.62 -0.23
C PRO A 32 -3.49 10.71 0.54
N THR A 33 -3.86 10.92 1.80
CA THR A 33 -3.04 11.67 2.76
C THR A 33 -1.84 10.85 3.21
N PHE A 34 -0.83 11.49 3.81
CA PHE A 34 0.35 10.79 4.33
C PHE A 34 -0.01 9.68 5.33
N THR A 35 -0.99 9.93 6.20
CA THR A 35 -1.48 8.94 7.15
C THR A 35 -2.15 7.76 6.46
N GLU A 36 -3.01 8.01 5.47
CA GLU A 36 -3.66 6.95 4.68
C GLU A 36 -2.61 6.12 3.92
N LEU A 37 -1.60 6.78 3.33
CA LEU A 37 -0.49 6.11 2.64
C LEU A 37 0.25 5.14 3.61
N GLY A 38 0.54 5.60 4.83
CA GLY A 38 1.16 4.77 5.87
C GLY A 38 0.31 3.57 6.31
N ILE A 39 -1.02 3.75 6.38
CA ILE A 39 -1.94 2.64 6.68
C ILE A 39 -1.91 1.62 5.54
N PHE A 40 -2.04 2.06 4.29
CA PHE A 40 -2.00 1.18 3.13
C PHE A 40 -0.67 0.44 3.02
N SER A 41 0.47 1.09 3.28
CA SER A 41 1.78 0.43 3.22
C SER A 41 1.89 -0.73 4.19
N VAL A 42 1.38 -0.58 5.42
CA VAL A 42 1.41 -1.68 6.40
C VAL A 42 0.44 -2.78 6.01
N MET A 43 -0.81 -2.44 5.66
CA MET A 43 -1.83 -3.42 5.31
C MET A 43 -1.45 -4.28 4.10
N TRP A 44 -0.80 -3.67 3.09
CA TRP A 44 -0.44 -4.35 1.84
C TRP A 44 0.97 -4.95 1.86
N SER A 45 1.70 -4.76 2.95
CA SER A 45 2.97 -5.45 3.18
C SER A 45 2.78 -6.97 3.13
N GLU A 46 3.85 -7.69 2.79
CA GLU A 46 3.84 -9.16 2.73
C GLU A 46 3.42 -9.78 4.08
N HIS A 47 3.88 -9.18 5.18
CA HIS A 47 3.61 -9.66 6.54
C HIS A 47 2.12 -9.59 6.92
N CYS A 48 1.38 -8.59 6.42
CA CYS A 48 -0.05 -8.42 6.72
C CYS A 48 -0.96 -8.99 5.63
N SER A 49 -0.56 -8.94 4.37
CA SER A 49 -1.40 -9.36 3.23
C SER A 49 -1.28 -10.85 2.91
N TYR A 50 -0.26 -11.53 3.44
CA TYR A 50 0.09 -12.92 3.11
C TYR A 50 0.18 -13.13 1.59
N LYS A 51 0.62 -12.13 0.83
CA LYS A 51 0.53 -12.10 -0.65
C LYS A 51 1.13 -13.35 -1.29
N SER A 52 2.32 -13.76 -0.86
CA SER A 52 3.02 -14.95 -1.37
C SER A 52 2.40 -16.25 -0.84
N SER A 53 1.97 -16.26 0.42
CA SER A 53 1.51 -17.46 1.10
C SER A 53 0.06 -17.80 0.76
N LYS A 54 -0.78 -16.81 0.44
CA LYS A 54 -2.20 -16.96 0.10
C LYS A 54 -2.44 -17.88 -1.10
N ILE A 55 -1.53 -17.87 -2.08
CA ILE A 55 -1.61 -18.75 -3.26
C ILE A 55 -1.48 -20.22 -2.84
N HIS A 56 -0.58 -20.50 -1.90
CA HIS A 56 -0.33 -21.84 -1.39
C HIS A 56 -1.44 -22.30 -0.44
N LEU A 57 -1.91 -21.40 0.44
CA LEU A 57 -3.01 -21.69 1.38
C LEU A 57 -4.32 -22.05 0.67
N ARG A 58 -4.58 -21.51 -0.53
CA ARG A 58 -5.76 -21.87 -1.35
C ARG A 58 -5.76 -23.31 -1.87
N ARG A 59 -4.63 -24.02 -1.80
CA ARG A 59 -4.48 -25.40 -2.28
C ARG A 59 -4.58 -26.44 -1.15
N LEU A 60 -4.83 -26.00 0.08
CA LEU A 60 -5.05 -26.90 1.21
C LEU A 60 -6.46 -27.53 1.09
N PRO A 61 -6.60 -28.85 1.36
CA PRO A 61 -7.86 -29.58 1.27
C PRO A 61 -8.90 -29.12 2.30
#